data_AF-A0AA36MKY0-F1
#
_entry.id   AF-A0AA36MKY0-F1
#
_cell.length_a   1.000
_cell.length_b   1.000
_cell.length_c   1.000
_cell.angle_alpha   90.00
_cell.angle_beta   90.00
_cell.angle_gamma   90.00
#
_symmetry.space_group_name_H-M   'P 1'
#
loop_
_entity.id
_entity.type
_entity.pdbx_description
1 polymer ?
#
loop_
_entity_poly.entity_id
_entity_poly.type
_entity_poly.pdbx_seq_one_letter_code
_entity_poly.pdbx_strand_id
1 'polypeptide(L)'
;MAMPNLNQMMPNAKERASKEKMQIESEVFKLLKVNPRDVKQKLSVADLKVHHEALQDTQEEVEDHLLFITSLQLLNQAMRNRDLKKLRAQESVMQMFITKCLCTIFAWLLSAVAYQLIVRVLSAMFEGVEDADQQQVRQLMGYTIYAVITWTLVPILQHFVGEIDSDDHYSRAHAAVDLLAKAMPMILAWAFKDVVQTFLAWTDQPLWDEIIVAVVLVISVSAISHIPRVGRAKKELAEHPPIDTIANRYLSLPYNSLLGVGYAINQVAVYFVQLISHATSSKLPDGAVNILEVMVQILYFGLMSIVVIRIDAAYHRRRLRKQRLEKDGEEFEQDLKEAELTKFEMELLASNLGDTVTHSLAFVYGWGVSDTLRVIYYPFFMGCDTYKVCSYQQTWYFGIIVTAVLGSYIKTLSLQEYRRPESKSYRTLMINAMSLTVGWAWMNVCEVTSNFFVDQWNSVHPSVWTKTFTYLILLVFLYAVMVEIYYQILDELRYIKRERNEFHAAYPAVPDSIRQYDLEQRREISGLTGL
;
A
#
# COMPACT_ATOMS: atom_id res chain seq x y z
N MET A 1 53.17 12.77 -22.44
CA MET A 1 52.16 13.82 -22.64
C MET A 1 51.27 13.85 -21.42
N ALA A 2 51.43 14.85 -20.55
CA ALA A 2 50.64 15.01 -19.34
C ALA A 2 49.42 15.89 -19.64
N MET A 3 48.21 15.42 -19.31
CA MET A 3 46.98 16.20 -19.44
C MET A 3 46.88 17.24 -18.32
N PRO A 4 46.46 18.49 -18.62
CA PRO A 4 46.29 19.52 -17.62
C PRO A 4 45.05 19.28 -16.76
N ASN A 5 45.19 19.63 -15.48
CA ASN A 5 44.25 19.42 -14.40
C ASN A 5 43.03 20.34 -14.57
N LEU A 6 41.86 19.78 -14.90
CA LEU A 6 40.63 20.52 -15.26
C LEU A 6 39.88 21.15 -14.07
N ASN A 7 40.50 21.21 -12.87
CA ASN A 7 39.85 21.61 -11.62
C ASN A 7 40.13 23.06 -11.17
N GLN A 8 40.55 23.96 -12.07
CA GLN A 8 41.01 25.30 -11.66
C GLN A 8 40.28 26.52 -12.22
N MET A 9 39.08 26.39 -12.81
CA MET A 9 38.36 27.57 -13.33
C MET A 9 36.84 27.53 -13.17
N MET A 10 36.32 27.14 -11.99
CA MET A 10 34.97 27.55 -11.60
C MET A 10 35.07 28.57 -10.46
N PRO A 11 34.61 29.82 -10.65
CA PRO A 11 34.58 30.79 -9.57
C PRO A 11 33.79 30.20 -8.40
N ASN A 12 34.35 30.36 -7.20
CA ASN A 12 33.77 29.88 -5.94
C ASN A 12 32.30 30.29 -5.89
N ALA A 13 31.41 29.40 -5.45
CA ALA A 13 29.96 29.67 -5.36
C ALA A 13 29.66 31.01 -4.67
N LYS A 14 30.52 31.42 -3.73
CA LYS A 14 30.48 32.71 -3.04
C LYS A 14 30.67 33.93 -3.97
N GLU A 15 31.56 33.86 -4.97
CA GLU A 15 31.75 34.93 -5.95
C GLU A 15 30.58 35.02 -6.95
N ARG A 16 30.00 33.88 -7.34
CA ARG A 16 28.80 33.88 -8.19
C ARG A 16 27.61 34.54 -7.48
N ALA A 17 27.38 34.16 -6.22
CA ALA A 17 26.34 34.75 -5.39
C ALA A 17 26.56 36.26 -5.16
N SER A 18 27.81 36.71 -4.96
CA SER A 18 28.13 38.13 -4.82
C SER A 18 27.88 38.92 -6.11
N LYS A 19 28.16 38.33 -7.28
CA LYS A 19 27.87 38.96 -8.58
C LYS A 19 26.37 39.04 -8.83
N GLU A 20 25.63 37.96 -8.59
CA GLU A 20 24.16 37.94 -8.73
C GLU A 20 23.50 38.97 -7.81
N LYS A 21 23.97 39.09 -6.56
CA LYS A 21 23.48 40.11 -5.62
C LYS A 21 23.67 41.53 -6.16
N MET A 22 24.87 41.89 -6.62
CA MET A 22 25.13 43.21 -7.20
C MET A 22 24.29 43.47 -8.46
N GLN A 23 24.01 42.42 -9.24
CA GLN A 23 23.21 42.52 -10.45
C GLN A 23 21.73 42.75 -10.13
N ILE A 24 21.19 42.04 -9.14
CA ILE A 24 19.83 42.23 -8.62
C ILE A 24 19.69 43.63 -8.00
N GLU A 25 20.64 44.06 -7.17
CA GLU A 25 20.63 45.42 -6.60
C GLU A 25 20.63 46.48 -7.71
N SER A 26 21.49 46.32 -8.73
CA SER A 26 21.51 47.21 -9.89
C SER A 26 20.19 47.22 -10.68
N GLU A 27 19.50 46.10 -10.82
CA GLU A 27 18.22 46.04 -11.52
C GLU A 27 17.07 46.61 -10.69
N VAL A 28 17.06 46.38 -9.38
CA VAL A 28 16.11 47.00 -8.45
C VAL A 28 16.26 48.52 -8.49
N PHE A 29 17.49 49.05 -8.44
CA PHE A 29 17.74 50.49 -8.56
C PHE A 29 17.29 51.06 -9.92
N LYS A 30 17.42 50.30 -11.01
CA LYS A 30 16.89 50.69 -12.33
C LYS A 30 15.35 50.68 -12.35
N LEU A 31 14.72 49.67 -11.76
CA LEU A 31 13.26 49.52 -11.70
C LEU A 31 12.59 50.64 -10.88
N LEU A 32 13.25 51.07 -9.80
CA LEU A 32 12.77 52.17 -8.95
C LEU A 32 12.85 53.55 -9.62
N LYS A 33 13.48 53.69 -10.81
CA LYS A 33 13.69 54.96 -11.54
C LYS A 33 14.32 56.09 -10.69
N VAL A 34 14.99 55.76 -9.59
CA VAL A 34 15.64 56.74 -8.72
C VAL A 34 17.05 56.99 -9.26
N ASN A 35 17.28 58.16 -9.84
CA ASN A 35 18.62 58.58 -10.27
C ASN A 35 19.42 59.01 -9.03
N PRO A 36 20.49 58.28 -8.65
CA PRO A 36 21.19 58.53 -7.38
C PRO A 36 21.84 59.92 -7.32
N ARG A 37 22.12 60.53 -8.48
CA ARG A 37 22.65 61.90 -8.56
C ARG A 37 21.58 62.95 -8.27
N ASP A 38 20.33 62.72 -8.68
CA ASP A 38 19.22 63.66 -8.48
C ASP A 38 18.79 63.68 -7.00
N VAL A 39 18.87 62.54 -6.30
CA VAL A 39 18.67 62.46 -4.84
C VAL A 39 19.75 63.27 -4.11
N LYS A 40 21.02 63.11 -4.52
CA LYS A 40 22.16 63.80 -3.90
C LYS A 40 22.13 65.32 -4.12
N GLN A 41 21.58 65.78 -5.24
CA GLN A 41 21.46 67.20 -5.57
C GLN A 41 20.23 67.86 -4.92
N LYS A 42 19.14 67.11 -4.70
CA LYS A 42 17.99 67.60 -3.91
C LYS A 42 18.32 67.71 -2.42
N LEU A 43 19.14 66.80 -1.89
CA LEU A 43 19.67 66.81 -0.52
C LEU A 43 20.50 68.06 -0.17
N SER A 44 21.04 68.80 -1.15
CA SER A 44 21.90 69.95 -0.89
C SER A 44 21.18 71.30 -0.83
N VAL A 45 19.87 71.37 -1.14
CA VAL A 45 19.16 72.66 -1.34
C VAL A 45 17.93 72.85 -0.45
N ALA A 46 17.40 71.80 0.19
CA ALA A 46 16.21 71.91 1.04
C ALA A 46 16.46 71.42 2.48
N ASP A 47 15.65 71.95 3.40
CA ASP A 47 15.68 71.73 4.85
C ASP A 47 15.96 70.26 5.19
N LEU A 48 17.14 69.99 5.76
CA LEU A 48 17.70 68.64 5.95
C LEU A 48 16.78 67.71 6.74
N LYS A 49 15.89 68.26 7.57
CA LYS A 49 14.89 67.50 8.33
C LYS A 49 13.81 66.88 7.46
N VAL A 50 13.24 67.63 6.51
CA VAL A 50 12.18 67.13 5.62
C VAL A 50 12.70 66.02 4.71
N HIS A 51 13.97 66.10 4.30
CA HIS A 51 14.62 65.03 3.54
C HIS A 51 15.00 63.81 4.37
N HIS A 52 15.32 63.98 5.66
CA HIS A 52 15.56 62.84 6.55
C HIS A 52 14.27 62.08 6.84
N GLU A 53 13.17 62.79 7.11
CA GLU A 53 11.83 62.19 7.25
C GLU A 53 11.41 61.46 5.97
N ALA A 54 11.53 62.09 4.80
CA ALA A 54 11.19 61.43 3.53
C ALA A 54 12.09 60.21 3.21
N LEU A 55 13.37 60.25 3.59
CA LEU A 55 14.27 59.09 3.43
C LEU A 55 13.91 57.96 4.39
N GLN A 56 13.56 58.29 5.63
CA GLN A 56 13.13 57.31 6.62
C GLN A 56 11.81 56.65 6.18
N ASP A 57 10.82 57.44 5.73
CA ASP A 57 9.57 56.93 5.19
C ASP A 57 9.80 55.99 3.99
N THR A 58 10.68 56.37 3.05
CA THR A 58 11.02 55.49 1.91
C THR A 58 11.79 54.24 2.32
N GLN A 59 12.61 54.32 3.38
CA GLN A 59 13.33 53.16 3.90
C GLN A 59 12.36 52.18 4.56
N GLU A 60 11.42 52.69 5.37
CA GLU A 60 10.35 51.89 5.98
C GLU A 60 9.48 51.21 4.90
N GLU A 61 9.10 51.94 3.83
CA GLU A 61 8.34 51.36 2.70
C GLU A 61 9.14 50.27 1.95
N VAL A 62 10.45 50.45 1.75
CA VAL A 62 11.31 49.44 1.13
C VAL A 62 11.47 48.21 2.03
N GLU A 63 11.62 48.40 3.35
CA GLU A 63 11.68 47.31 4.33
C GLU A 63 10.37 46.50 4.34
N ASP A 64 9.21 47.18 4.33
CA ASP A 64 7.90 46.54 4.23
C ASP A 64 7.73 45.75 2.92
N HIS A 65 8.17 46.30 1.79
CA HIS A 65 8.17 45.58 0.51
C HIS A 65 9.10 44.36 0.51
N LEU A 66 10.27 44.47 1.13
CA LEU A 66 11.20 43.34 1.28
C LEU A 66 10.60 42.25 2.17
N LEU A 67 9.96 42.60 3.28
CA LEU A 67 9.25 41.67 4.15
C LEU A 67 8.09 40.98 3.42
N PHE A 68 7.32 41.73 2.61
CA PHE A 68 6.24 41.18 1.79
C PHE A 68 6.76 40.21 0.72
N ILE A 69 7.80 40.58 -0.02
CA ILE A 69 8.43 39.72 -1.03
C ILE A 69 8.97 38.44 -0.38
N THR A 70 9.64 38.57 0.77
CA THR A 70 10.16 37.42 1.53
C THR A 70 9.03 36.51 1.99
N SER A 71 7.93 37.08 2.49
CA SER A 71 6.74 36.35 2.90
C SER A 71 6.07 35.61 1.72
N LEU A 72 5.99 36.25 0.54
CA LEU A 72 5.50 35.61 -0.68
C LEU A 72 6.41 34.49 -1.17
N GLN A 73 7.73 34.66 -1.08
CA GLN A 73 8.70 33.61 -1.41
C GLN A 73 8.55 32.40 -0.48
N LEU A 74 8.44 32.64 0.83
CA LEU A 74 8.19 31.60 1.83
C LEU A 74 6.85 30.89 1.61
N LEU A 75 5.80 31.63 1.26
CA LEU A 75 4.50 31.06 0.92
C LEU A 75 4.56 30.19 -0.34
N ASN A 76 5.19 30.67 -1.41
CA ASN A 76 5.39 29.92 -2.65
C ASN A 76 6.21 28.65 -2.39
N GLN A 77 7.24 28.76 -1.55
CA GLN A 77 8.03 27.62 -1.11
C GLN A 77 7.21 26.61 -0.31
N ALA A 78 6.39 27.07 0.64
CA ALA A 78 5.50 26.21 1.42
C ALA A 78 4.49 25.49 0.52
N MET A 79 3.93 26.18 -0.49
CA MET A 79 3.06 25.57 -1.50
C MET A 79 3.79 24.50 -2.31
N ARG A 80 4.98 24.79 -2.83
CA ARG A 80 5.81 23.79 -3.55
C ARG A 80 6.13 22.58 -2.69
N ASN A 81 6.54 22.79 -1.44
CA ASN A 81 6.85 21.71 -0.50
C ASN A 81 5.61 20.84 -0.19
N ARG A 82 4.43 21.45 -0.11
CA ARG A 82 3.16 20.74 0.04
C ARG A 82 2.84 19.89 -1.19
N ASP A 83 2.97 20.45 -2.39
CA ASP A 83 2.75 19.72 -3.65
C ASP A 83 3.71 18.54 -3.81
N LEU A 84 4.98 18.73 -3.43
CA LEU A 84 5.98 17.66 -3.43
C LEU A 84 5.65 16.55 -2.44
N LYS A 85 5.21 16.90 -1.23
CA LYS A 85 4.75 15.89 -0.25
C LYS A 85 3.54 15.11 -0.79
N LYS A 86 2.63 15.79 -1.49
CA LYS A 86 1.45 15.18 -2.13
C LYS A 86 1.85 14.22 -3.24
N LEU A 87 2.78 14.63 -4.11
CA LEU A 87 3.32 13.78 -5.18
C LEU A 87 4.04 12.55 -4.62
N ARG A 88 4.90 12.70 -3.60
CA ARG A 88 5.56 11.56 -2.92
C ARG A 88 4.56 10.58 -2.32
N ALA A 89 3.51 11.10 -1.68
CA ALA A 89 2.46 10.26 -1.12
C ALA A 89 1.68 9.54 -2.22
N GLN A 90 1.49 10.15 -3.39
CA GLN A 90 0.87 9.53 -4.55
C GLN A 90 1.76 8.45 -5.17
N GLU A 91 3.04 8.73 -5.42
CA GLU A 91 4.04 7.77 -5.92
C GLU A 91 4.08 6.52 -5.04
N SER A 92 4.23 6.71 -3.72
CA SER A 92 4.28 5.61 -2.75
C SER A 92 2.99 4.78 -2.74
N VAL A 93 1.82 5.43 -2.87
CA VAL A 93 0.54 4.73 -2.93
C VAL A 93 0.37 3.95 -4.22
N MET A 94 0.78 4.50 -5.36
CA MET A 94 0.70 3.78 -6.64
C MET A 94 1.67 2.62 -6.69
N GLN A 95 2.89 2.80 -6.19
CA GLN A 95 3.84 1.70 -6.03
C GLN A 95 3.26 0.58 -5.18
N MET A 96 2.67 0.92 -4.02
CA MET A 96 2.05 -0.07 -3.13
C MET A 96 0.89 -0.79 -3.81
N PHE A 97 0.02 -0.06 -4.52
CA PHE A 97 -1.11 -0.63 -5.25
C PHE A 97 -0.65 -1.64 -6.30
N ILE A 98 0.32 -1.27 -7.16
CA ILE A 98 0.78 -2.15 -8.23
C ILE A 98 1.53 -3.35 -7.67
N THR A 99 2.43 -3.12 -6.71
CA THR A 99 3.18 -4.20 -6.05
C THR A 99 2.23 -5.25 -5.47
N LYS A 100 1.19 -4.83 -4.74
CA LYS A 100 0.21 -5.75 -4.16
C LYS A 100 -0.59 -6.51 -5.22
N CYS A 101 -0.97 -5.83 -6.30
CA CYS A 101 -1.64 -6.48 -7.44
C CYS A 101 -0.76 -7.60 -8.03
N LEU A 102 0.48 -7.28 -8.40
CA LEU A 102 1.43 -8.25 -8.98
C LEU A 102 1.73 -9.40 -8.01
N CYS A 103 1.96 -9.10 -6.73
CA CYS A 103 2.18 -10.11 -5.70
C CYS A 103 0.97 -11.04 -5.53
N THR A 104 -0.25 -10.53 -5.66
CA THR A 104 -1.48 -11.34 -5.56
C THR A 104 -1.57 -12.32 -6.73
N ILE A 105 -1.31 -11.85 -7.96
CA ILE A 105 -1.33 -12.69 -9.16
C ILE A 105 -0.26 -13.77 -9.07
N PHE A 106 0.97 -13.39 -8.70
CA PHE A 106 2.08 -14.32 -8.55
C PHE A 106 1.83 -15.36 -7.45
N ALA A 107 1.35 -14.93 -6.28
CA ALA A 107 1.05 -15.83 -5.17
C ALA A 107 -0.02 -16.87 -5.54
N TRP A 108 -1.05 -16.46 -6.26
CA TRP A 108 -2.08 -17.38 -6.75
C TRP A 108 -1.51 -18.38 -7.78
N LEU A 109 -0.73 -17.93 -8.77
CA LEU A 109 -0.12 -18.82 -9.77
C LEU A 109 0.79 -19.85 -9.12
N LEU A 110 1.61 -19.43 -8.15
CA LEU A 110 2.49 -20.33 -7.41
C LEU A 110 1.68 -21.35 -6.59
N SER A 111 0.61 -20.90 -5.91
CA SER A 111 -0.32 -21.77 -5.20
C SER A 111 -0.94 -22.82 -6.15
N ALA A 112 -1.43 -22.38 -7.31
CA ALA A 112 -2.03 -23.26 -8.30
C ALA A 112 -1.04 -24.31 -8.83
N VAL A 113 0.19 -23.94 -9.15
CA VAL A 113 1.24 -24.88 -9.59
C VAL A 113 1.57 -25.88 -8.49
N ALA A 114 1.84 -25.39 -7.28
CA ALA A 114 2.22 -26.24 -6.15
C ALA A 114 1.10 -27.22 -5.78
N TYR A 115 -0.14 -26.74 -5.71
CA TYR A 115 -1.31 -27.57 -5.47
C TYR A 115 -1.48 -28.64 -6.55
N GLN A 116 -1.37 -28.31 -7.84
CA GLN A 116 -1.48 -29.30 -8.90
C GLN A 116 -0.39 -30.37 -8.83
N LEU A 117 0.84 -30.01 -8.46
CA LEU A 117 1.92 -30.97 -8.22
C LEU A 117 1.58 -31.92 -7.06
N ILE A 118 1.12 -31.38 -5.94
CA ILE A 118 0.77 -32.16 -4.74
C ILE A 118 -0.42 -33.08 -5.03
N VAL A 119 -1.48 -32.57 -5.64
CA VAL A 119 -2.67 -33.38 -5.99
C VAL A 119 -2.29 -34.52 -6.92
N ARG A 120 -1.34 -34.34 -7.85
CA ARG A 120 -0.87 -35.43 -8.70
C ARG A 120 -0.17 -36.53 -7.92
N VAL A 121 0.70 -36.17 -6.97
CA VAL A 121 1.34 -37.14 -6.08
C VAL A 121 0.27 -37.88 -5.27
N LEU A 122 -0.71 -37.16 -4.71
CA LEU A 122 -1.82 -37.77 -3.97
C LEU A 122 -2.66 -38.69 -4.86
N SER A 123 -3.01 -38.28 -6.09
CA SER A 123 -3.77 -39.12 -7.03
C SER A 123 -3.04 -40.41 -7.39
N ALA A 124 -1.71 -40.38 -7.54
CA ALA A 124 -0.92 -41.58 -7.79
C ALA A 124 -0.84 -42.49 -6.55
N MET A 125 -0.90 -41.94 -5.34
CA MET A 125 -0.93 -42.71 -4.10
C MET A 125 -2.29 -43.36 -3.81
N PHE A 126 -3.38 -42.77 -4.30
CA PHE A 126 -4.76 -43.20 -4.07
C PHE A 126 -5.46 -43.66 -5.36
N GLU A 127 -4.75 -44.39 -6.23
CA GLU A 127 -5.34 -44.97 -7.43
C GLU A 127 -6.52 -45.89 -7.09
N GLY A 128 -7.63 -45.77 -7.85
CA GLY A 128 -8.77 -46.68 -7.76
C GLY A 128 -9.92 -46.27 -6.86
N VAL A 129 -9.93 -45.03 -6.33
CA VAL A 129 -11.05 -44.54 -5.52
C VAL A 129 -11.66 -43.28 -6.12
N GLU A 130 -12.92 -43.41 -6.55
CA GLU A 130 -13.68 -42.39 -7.29
C GLU A 130 -14.77 -41.69 -6.45
N ASP A 131 -14.86 -41.97 -5.14
CA ASP A 131 -15.89 -41.38 -4.29
C ASP A 131 -15.74 -39.85 -4.18
N ALA A 132 -16.86 -39.13 -4.33
CA ALA A 132 -16.90 -37.67 -4.28
C ALA A 132 -16.38 -37.11 -2.94
N ASP A 133 -16.73 -37.76 -1.83
CA ASP A 133 -16.25 -37.40 -0.49
C ASP A 133 -14.73 -37.53 -0.39
N GLN A 134 -14.16 -38.56 -1.01
CA GLN A 134 -12.72 -38.74 -1.07
C GLN A 134 -12.04 -37.69 -1.95
N GLN A 135 -12.71 -37.19 -2.99
CA GLN A 135 -12.18 -36.07 -3.76
C GLN A 135 -12.04 -34.84 -2.86
N GLN A 136 -13.04 -34.50 -2.04
CA GLN A 136 -12.94 -33.37 -1.12
C GLN A 136 -11.84 -33.56 -0.07
N VAL A 137 -11.72 -34.76 0.51
CA VAL A 137 -10.63 -35.09 1.44
C VAL A 137 -9.26 -34.94 0.79
N ARG A 138 -9.09 -35.40 -0.46
CA ARG A 138 -7.83 -35.23 -1.21
C ARG A 138 -7.51 -33.76 -1.46
N GLN A 139 -8.51 -32.93 -1.76
CA GLN A 139 -8.31 -31.49 -1.92
C GLN A 139 -7.85 -30.86 -0.60
N LEU A 140 -8.51 -31.20 0.52
CA LEU A 140 -8.15 -30.69 1.85
C LEU A 140 -6.73 -31.11 2.24
N MET A 141 -6.38 -32.39 2.04
CA MET A 141 -5.03 -32.90 2.25
C MET A 141 -4.01 -32.19 1.37
N GLY A 142 -4.32 -31.98 0.09
CA GLY A 142 -3.44 -31.29 -0.85
C GLY A 142 -3.12 -29.86 -0.42
N TYR A 143 -4.14 -29.08 -0.06
CA TYR A 143 -3.94 -27.71 0.43
C TYR A 143 -3.28 -27.67 1.81
N THR A 144 -3.53 -28.66 2.68
CA THR A 144 -2.87 -28.74 3.98
C THR A 144 -1.38 -29.02 3.82
N ILE A 145 -1.00 -29.95 2.94
CA ILE A 145 0.41 -30.23 2.60
C ILE A 145 1.05 -28.97 2.00
N TYR A 146 0.37 -28.31 1.05
CA TYR A 146 0.85 -27.06 0.48
C TYR A 146 1.09 -25.98 1.53
N ALA A 147 0.14 -25.80 2.46
CA ALA A 147 0.25 -24.84 3.55
C ALA A 147 1.44 -25.17 4.45
N VAL A 148 1.64 -26.42 4.86
CA VAL A 148 2.79 -26.83 5.70
C VAL A 148 4.12 -26.59 4.98
N ILE A 149 4.23 -26.95 3.69
CA ILE A 149 5.44 -26.70 2.89
C ILE A 149 5.72 -25.20 2.80
N THR A 150 4.69 -24.40 2.51
CA THR A 150 4.82 -22.94 2.41
C THR A 150 5.21 -22.35 3.75
N TRP A 151 4.59 -22.82 4.84
CA TRP A 151 4.81 -22.32 6.19
C TRP A 151 6.24 -22.59 6.70
N THR A 152 6.81 -23.72 6.27
CA THR A 152 8.18 -24.11 6.60
C THR A 152 9.22 -23.44 5.70
N LEU A 153 9.00 -23.39 4.39
CA LEU A 153 10.02 -22.92 3.43
C LEU A 153 10.03 -21.40 3.25
N VAL A 154 8.87 -20.72 3.26
CA VAL A 154 8.81 -19.29 2.92
C VAL A 154 9.65 -18.40 3.84
N PRO A 155 9.63 -18.54 5.18
CA PRO A 155 10.48 -17.72 6.05
C PRO A 155 11.99 -17.85 5.74
N ILE A 156 12.42 -19.07 5.38
CA ILE A 156 13.81 -19.36 5.01
C ILE A 156 14.14 -18.69 3.67
N LEU A 157 13.30 -18.89 2.66
CA LEU A 157 13.47 -18.28 1.35
C LEU A 157 13.45 -16.76 1.44
N GLN A 158 12.54 -16.18 2.22
CA GLN A 158 12.43 -14.73 2.40
C GLN A 158 13.67 -14.12 3.08
N HIS A 159 14.33 -14.87 3.97
CA HIS A 159 15.60 -14.44 4.55
C HIS A 159 16.70 -14.40 3.49
N PHE A 160 16.91 -15.49 2.75
CA PHE A 160 17.95 -15.56 1.70
C PHE A 160 17.71 -14.59 0.55
N VAL A 161 16.46 -14.43 0.10
CA VAL A 161 16.10 -13.47 -0.95
C VAL A 161 16.34 -12.04 -0.45
N GLY A 162 16.09 -11.75 0.83
CA GLY A 162 16.37 -10.44 1.43
C GLY A 162 17.86 -10.11 1.50
N GLU A 163 18.74 -11.09 1.68
CA GLU A 163 20.20 -10.89 1.60
C GLU A 163 20.64 -10.50 0.19
N ILE A 164 20.08 -11.15 -0.84
CA ILE A 164 20.38 -10.87 -2.25
C ILE A 164 19.87 -9.48 -2.67
N ASP A 165 18.76 -9.03 -2.11
CA ASP A 165 18.15 -7.72 -2.43
C ASP A 165 18.97 -6.52 -1.91
N SER A 166 19.96 -6.75 -1.05
CA SER A 166 20.78 -5.69 -0.44
C SER A 166 21.76 -5.01 -1.40
N ASP A 167 21.95 -5.54 -2.62
CA ASP A 167 22.80 -4.92 -3.63
C ASP A 167 22.14 -3.66 -4.23
N ASP A 168 22.81 -2.52 -4.10
CA ASP A 168 22.39 -1.22 -4.67
C ASP A 168 22.31 -1.20 -6.22
N HIS A 169 22.70 -2.30 -6.87
CA HIS A 169 22.70 -2.42 -8.33
C HIS A 169 21.30 -2.75 -8.87
N TYR A 170 20.65 -1.70 -9.37
CA TYR A 170 19.37 -1.84 -10.05
C TYR A 170 19.49 -2.59 -11.37
N SER A 171 18.92 -3.78 -11.38
CA SER A 171 18.86 -4.65 -12.54
C SER A 171 17.50 -5.34 -12.62
N ARG A 172 17.20 -5.96 -13.75
CA ARG A 172 16.04 -6.85 -13.88
C ARG A 172 16.09 -8.00 -12.87
N ALA A 173 17.29 -8.48 -12.56
CA ALA A 173 17.48 -9.52 -11.55
C ALA A 173 17.08 -9.01 -10.16
N HIS A 174 17.48 -7.80 -9.78
CA HIS A 174 17.03 -7.16 -8.54
C HIS A 174 15.50 -6.99 -8.51
N ALA A 175 14.89 -6.50 -9.60
CA ALA A 175 13.42 -6.39 -9.66
C ALA A 175 12.71 -7.74 -9.51
N ALA A 176 13.27 -8.82 -10.04
CA ALA A 176 12.75 -10.18 -9.86
C ALA A 176 12.85 -10.63 -8.39
N VAL A 177 14.02 -10.46 -7.78
CA VAL A 177 14.27 -10.82 -6.37
C VAL A 177 13.37 -10.01 -5.43
N ASP A 178 13.25 -8.70 -5.63
CA ASP A 178 12.41 -7.80 -4.83
C ASP A 178 10.91 -8.15 -4.97
N LEU A 179 10.43 -8.41 -6.20
CA LEU A 179 9.05 -8.85 -6.41
C LEU A 179 8.77 -10.20 -5.72
N LEU A 180 9.70 -11.15 -5.82
CA LEU A 180 9.61 -12.44 -5.14
C LEU A 180 9.57 -12.27 -3.62
N ALA A 181 10.45 -11.44 -3.05
CA ALA A 181 10.50 -11.13 -1.62
C ALA A 181 9.17 -10.54 -1.12
N LYS A 182 8.60 -9.62 -1.89
CA LYS A 182 7.32 -8.95 -1.59
C LYS A 182 6.12 -9.86 -1.74
N ALA A 183 6.20 -10.89 -2.58
CA ALA A 183 5.13 -11.86 -2.76
C ALA A 183 5.11 -12.96 -1.69
N MET A 184 6.21 -13.23 -1.00
CA MET A 184 6.31 -14.28 0.04
C MET A 184 5.20 -14.20 1.12
N PRO A 185 4.91 -13.04 1.74
CA PRO A 185 3.81 -12.94 2.70
C PRO A 185 2.45 -13.25 2.07
N MET A 186 2.25 -12.89 0.80
CA MET A 186 1.02 -13.15 0.07
C MET A 186 0.86 -14.65 -0.23
N ILE A 187 1.93 -15.35 -0.60
CA ILE A 187 1.93 -16.81 -0.80
C ILE A 187 1.49 -17.53 0.48
N LEU A 188 2.05 -17.15 1.63
CA LEU A 188 1.64 -17.67 2.94
C LEU A 188 0.17 -17.40 3.25
N ALA A 189 -0.28 -16.17 3.00
CA ALA A 189 -1.66 -15.77 3.24
C ALA A 189 -2.65 -16.59 2.39
N TRP A 190 -2.32 -16.83 1.12
CA TRP A 190 -3.11 -17.66 0.21
C TRP A 190 -3.15 -19.11 0.63
N ALA A 191 -2.02 -19.70 1.02
CA ALA A 191 -1.98 -21.08 1.46
C ALA A 191 -2.91 -21.33 2.66
N PHE A 192 -2.94 -20.41 3.62
CA PHE A 192 -3.86 -20.49 4.76
C PHE A 192 -5.31 -20.30 4.34
N LYS A 193 -5.58 -19.32 3.47
CA LYS A 193 -6.93 -19.05 2.95
C LYS A 193 -7.49 -20.25 2.16
N ASP A 194 -6.67 -20.96 1.40
CA ASP A 194 -7.11 -22.13 0.62
C ASP A 194 -7.40 -23.35 1.53
N VAL A 195 -6.66 -23.53 2.63
CA VAL A 195 -6.99 -24.53 3.66
C VAL A 195 -8.33 -24.22 4.32
N VAL A 196 -8.55 -22.99 4.75
CA VAL A 196 -9.81 -22.57 5.38
C VAL A 196 -10.98 -22.73 4.40
N GLN A 197 -10.79 -22.32 3.14
CA GLN A 197 -11.79 -22.48 2.09
C GLN A 197 -12.18 -23.94 1.89
N THR A 198 -11.19 -24.83 1.81
CA THR A 198 -11.45 -26.26 1.57
C THR A 198 -12.04 -26.94 2.79
N PHE A 199 -11.66 -26.51 3.99
CA PHE A 199 -12.24 -27.00 5.24
C PHE A 199 -13.72 -26.64 5.34
N LEU A 200 -14.10 -25.39 5.05
CA LEU A 200 -15.49 -24.95 5.05
C LEU A 200 -16.33 -25.64 3.97
N ALA A 201 -15.74 -25.91 2.80
CA ALA A 201 -16.43 -26.65 1.74
C ALA A 201 -16.67 -28.13 2.06
N TRP A 202 -15.89 -28.69 3.00
CA TRP A 202 -16.01 -30.08 3.44
C TRP A 202 -17.06 -30.27 4.54
N THR A 203 -17.47 -29.21 5.22
CA THR A 203 -18.44 -29.29 6.32
C THR A 203 -19.88 -29.17 5.82
N ASP A 204 -20.75 -30.14 6.16
CA ASP A 204 -22.14 -30.22 5.68
C ASP A 204 -23.12 -29.21 6.31
N GLN A 205 -22.75 -28.49 7.39
CA GLN A 205 -23.62 -27.50 8.04
C GLN A 205 -23.15 -26.06 7.79
N PRO A 206 -23.57 -25.43 6.68
CA PRO A 206 -22.90 -24.24 6.15
C PRO A 206 -22.88 -23.07 7.15
N LEU A 207 -23.99 -22.76 7.82
CA LEU A 207 -24.02 -21.58 8.69
C LEU A 207 -23.24 -21.75 10.00
N TRP A 208 -23.50 -22.84 10.73
CA TRP A 208 -22.92 -23.03 12.07
C TRP A 208 -21.42 -23.31 11.97
N ASP A 209 -21.00 -24.09 10.98
CA ASP A 209 -19.59 -24.38 10.77
C ASP A 209 -18.84 -23.12 10.33
N GLU A 210 -19.39 -22.30 9.43
CA GLU A 210 -18.77 -21.02 9.03
C GLU A 210 -18.63 -20.05 10.22
N ILE A 211 -19.66 -19.89 11.05
CA ILE A 211 -19.61 -19.00 12.22
C ILE A 211 -18.60 -19.51 13.23
N ILE A 212 -18.65 -20.81 13.58
CA ILE A 212 -17.76 -21.41 14.58
C ILE A 212 -16.32 -21.32 14.09
N VAL A 213 -16.05 -21.69 12.84
CA VAL A 213 -14.71 -21.62 12.25
C VAL A 213 -14.21 -20.17 12.22
N ALA A 214 -15.04 -19.21 11.79
CA ALA A 214 -14.66 -17.80 11.78
C ALA A 214 -14.32 -17.31 13.21
N VAL A 215 -15.16 -17.61 14.21
CA VAL A 215 -14.92 -17.22 15.60
C VAL A 215 -13.66 -17.87 16.17
N VAL A 216 -13.50 -19.19 15.99
CA VAL A 216 -12.33 -19.94 16.46
C VAL A 216 -11.06 -19.43 15.79
N LEU A 217 -11.07 -19.17 14.48
CA LEU A 217 -9.92 -18.62 13.76
C LEU A 217 -9.58 -17.20 14.23
N VAL A 218 -10.57 -16.32 14.38
CA VAL A 218 -10.35 -14.96 14.91
C VAL A 218 -9.71 -15.02 16.29
N ILE A 219 -10.27 -15.83 17.20
CA ILE A 219 -9.77 -15.95 18.58
C ILE A 219 -8.36 -16.56 18.58
N SER A 220 -8.12 -17.64 17.82
CA SER A 220 -6.85 -18.35 17.79
C SER A 220 -5.73 -17.51 17.17
N VAL A 221 -5.98 -16.92 15.99
CA VAL A 221 -5.00 -16.06 15.31
C VAL A 221 -4.73 -14.81 16.13
N SER A 222 -5.76 -14.23 16.77
CA SER A 222 -5.56 -13.12 17.70
C SER A 222 -4.72 -13.56 18.88
N ALA A 223 -5.09 -14.60 19.62
CA ALA A 223 -4.35 -15.09 20.78
C ALA A 223 -2.87 -15.33 20.46
N ILE A 224 -2.55 -15.98 19.34
CA ILE A 224 -1.17 -16.22 18.91
C ILE A 224 -0.47 -14.91 18.53
N SER A 225 -1.13 -14.02 17.79
CA SER A 225 -0.57 -12.72 17.40
C SER A 225 -0.31 -11.79 18.60
N HIS A 226 -0.92 -12.08 19.75
CA HIS A 226 -0.78 -11.30 20.98
C HIS A 226 0.33 -11.79 21.89
N ILE A 227 1.00 -12.90 21.56
CA ILE A 227 2.19 -13.34 22.28
C ILE A 227 3.23 -12.22 22.18
N PRO A 228 3.75 -11.66 23.30
CA PRO A 228 4.63 -10.49 23.27
C PRO A 228 5.86 -10.65 22.36
N ARG A 229 6.38 -11.87 22.25
CA ARG A 229 7.49 -12.22 21.33
C ARG A 229 7.11 -12.04 19.86
N VAL A 230 5.88 -12.37 19.48
CA VAL A 230 5.36 -12.20 18.11
C VAL A 230 5.23 -10.72 17.76
N GLY A 231 4.69 -9.91 18.68
CA GLY A 231 4.59 -8.46 18.50
C GLY A 231 5.96 -7.78 18.39
N ARG A 232 6.93 -8.17 19.23
CA ARG A 232 8.32 -7.68 19.14
C ARG A 232 8.99 -8.08 17.83
N ALA A 233 8.89 -9.35 17.43
CA ALA A 233 9.47 -9.83 16.17
C ALA A 233 8.93 -9.05 14.96
N LYS A 234 7.62 -8.75 14.93
CA LYS A 234 7.02 -7.92 13.87
C LYS A 234 7.57 -6.49 13.87
N LYS A 235 7.76 -5.89 15.05
CA LYS A 235 8.31 -4.55 15.18
C LYS A 235 9.78 -4.51 14.74
N GLU A 236 10.58 -5.48 15.17
CA GLU A 236 11.98 -5.64 14.78
C GLU A 236 12.15 -5.82 13.26
N LEU A 237 11.29 -6.63 12.63
CA LEU A 237 11.27 -6.79 11.17
C LEU A 237 10.91 -5.49 10.43
N ALA A 238 10.18 -4.57 11.07
CA ALA A 238 9.78 -3.31 10.46
C ALA A 238 10.81 -2.18 10.63
N GLU A 239 11.67 -2.23 11.66
CA GLU A 239 12.47 -1.09 12.11
C GLU A 239 13.89 -0.98 11.51
N HIS A 240 14.47 -2.02 10.91
CA HIS A 240 15.63 -2.05 9.96
C HIS A 240 16.51 -3.32 10.14
N PRO A 241 17.14 -3.85 9.07
CA PRO A 241 18.15 -4.91 9.16
C PRO A 241 19.40 -4.35 9.87
N PRO A 242 19.86 -4.96 10.97
CA PRO A 242 20.38 -6.33 10.96
C PRO A 242 19.55 -7.39 11.71
N ILE A 243 18.38 -7.06 12.28
CA ILE A 243 17.57 -8.01 13.08
C ILE A 243 16.55 -8.78 12.22
N ASP A 244 16.92 -9.07 10.98
CA ASP A 244 16.12 -9.91 10.08
C ASP A 244 16.52 -11.38 10.23
N THR A 245 16.15 -11.95 11.37
CA THR A 245 16.42 -13.35 11.68
C THR A 245 15.31 -14.26 11.16
N ILE A 246 15.67 -15.47 10.73
CA ILE A 246 14.71 -16.53 10.37
C ILE A 246 13.69 -16.75 11.51
N ALA A 247 14.14 -16.72 12.76
CA ALA A 247 13.29 -16.85 13.94
C ALA A 247 12.20 -15.76 14.01
N ASN A 248 12.57 -14.50 13.78
CA ASN A 248 11.60 -13.40 13.76
C ASN A 248 10.59 -13.55 12.62
N ARG A 249 11.02 -14.03 11.44
CA ARG A 249 10.12 -14.33 10.33
C ARG A 249 9.12 -15.43 10.70
N TYR A 250 9.54 -16.49 11.39
CA TYR A 250 8.61 -17.51 11.88
C TYR A 250 7.63 -16.95 12.92
N LEU A 251 8.09 -16.12 13.84
CA LEU A 251 7.22 -15.47 14.82
C LEU A 251 6.19 -14.53 14.17
N SER A 252 6.48 -13.98 12.99
CA SER A 252 5.56 -13.09 12.25
C SER A 252 4.44 -13.81 11.49
N LEU A 253 4.52 -15.13 11.34
CA LEU A 253 3.59 -15.94 10.56
C LEU A 253 2.10 -15.78 10.90
N PRO A 254 1.68 -15.64 12.18
CA PRO A 254 0.28 -15.45 12.53
C PRO A 254 -0.36 -14.27 11.79
N TYR A 255 0.39 -13.19 11.51
CA TYR A 255 -0.12 -12.04 10.77
C TYR A 255 -0.41 -12.35 9.30
N ASN A 256 0.23 -13.36 8.71
CA ASN A 256 -0.06 -13.79 7.34
C ASN A 256 -1.34 -14.63 7.25
N SER A 257 -1.77 -15.26 8.35
CA SER A 257 -3.03 -16.01 8.41
C SER A 257 -4.30 -15.14 8.40
N LEU A 258 -4.15 -13.81 8.52
CA LEU A 258 -5.27 -12.85 8.55
C LEU A 258 -6.15 -12.88 7.30
N LEU A 259 -5.60 -13.28 6.15
CA LEU A 259 -6.39 -13.47 4.92
C LEU A 259 -7.40 -14.62 5.07
N GLY A 260 -7.00 -15.76 5.66
CA GLY A 260 -7.93 -16.86 5.91
C GLY A 260 -8.99 -16.52 6.96
N VAL A 261 -8.62 -15.74 7.98
CA VAL A 261 -9.60 -15.17 8.93
C VAL A 261 -10.61 -14.28 8.20
N GLY A 262 -10.12 -13.38 7.33
CA GLY A 262 -10.99 -12.54 6.51
C GLY A 262 -11.89 -13.35 5.58
N TYR A 263 -11.38 -14.44 5.01
CA TYR A 263 -12.17 -15.33 4.16
C TYR A 263 -13.31 -16.00 4.95
N ALA A 264 -13.02 -16.54 6.14
CA ALA A 264 -14.04 -17.16 6.99
C ALA A 264 -15.14 -16.16 7.38
N ILE A 265 -14.77 -14.92 7.75
CA ILE A 265 -15.73 -13.85 8.03
C ILE A 265 -16.56 -13.53 6.77
N ASN A 266 -15.93 -13.51 5.59
CA ASN A 266 -16.62 -13.25 4.34
C ASN A 266 -17.62 -14.36 3.99
N GLN A 267 -17.32 -15.65 4.26
CA GLN A 267 -18.25 -16.76 4.02
C GLN A 267 -19.54 -16.59 4.81
N VAL A 268 -19.44 -16.32 6.12
CA VAL A 268 -20.61 -16.04 6.98
C VAL A 268 -21.46 -14.93 6.38
N ALA A 269 -20.82 -13.90 5.84
CA ALA A 269 -21.51 -12.75 5.29
C ALA A 269 -22.14 -13.03 3.90
N VAL A 270 -21.46 -13.80 3.05
CA VAL A 270 -21.97 -14.28 1.75
C VAL A 270 -23.14 -15.25 1.95
N TYR A 271 -23.11 -16.10 2.97
CA TYR A 271 -24.22 -17.00 3.30
C TYR A 271 -25.54 -16.24 3.49
N PHE A 272 -25.53 -15.10 4.21
CA PHE A 272 -26.73 -14.27 4.37
C PHE A 272 -27.23 -13.71 3.03
N VAL A 273 -26.33 -13.29 2.15
CA VAL A 273 -26.68 -12.80 0.80
C VAL A 273 -27.33 -13.92 -0.01
N GLN A 274 -26.73 -15.11 -0.01
CA GLN A 274 -27.25 -16.28 -0.72
C GLN A 274 -28.60 -16.72 -0.16
N LEU A 275 -28.78 -16.73 1.16
CA LEU A 275 -30.03 -17.08 1.80
C LEU A 275 -31.17 -16.14 1.37
N ILE A 276 -30.93 -14.82 1.40
CA ILE A 276 -31.90 -13.80 0.98
C ILE A 276 -32.21 -13.92 -0.52
N SER A 277 -31.17 -14.10 -1.34
CA SER A 277 -31.30 -14.26 -2.79
C SER A 277 -32.13 -15.51 -3.12
N HIS A 278 -31.81 -16.66 -2.53
CA HIS A 278 -32.48 -17.93 -2.77
C HIS A 278 -33.95 -17.94 -2.29
N ALA A 279 -34.23 -17.34 -1.13
CA ALA A 279 -35.60 -17.21 -0.63
C ALA A 279 -36.51 -16.42 -1.58
N THR A 280 -35.92 -15.52 -2.37
CA THR A 280 -36.66 -14.60 -3.24
C THR A 280 -36.64 -15.05 -4.72
N SER A 281 -35.60 -15.78 -5.14
CA SER A 281 -35.37 -16.16 -6.55
C SER A 281 -36.35 -17.19 -7.09
N SER A 282 -36.84 -18.11 -6.23
CA SER A 282 -37.75 -19.20 -6.64
C SER A 282 -39.07 -18.76 -7.28
N LYS A 283 -39.41 -17.46 -7.22
CA LYS A 283 -40.68 -16.90 -7.70
C LYS A 283 -40.51 -15.91 -8.86
N LEU A 284 -39.28 -15.64 -9.29
CA LEU A 284 -38.98 -14.56 -10.23
C LEU A 284 -38.40 -15.12 -11.55
N PRO A 285 -38.67 -14.48 -12.70
CA PRO A 285 -37.97 -14.77 -13.95
C PRO A 285 -36.47 -14.51 -13.84
N ASP A 286 -35.64 -15.25 -14.57
CA ASP A 286 -34.17 -15.19 -14.50
C ASP A 286 -33.59 -13.76 -14.55
N GLY A 287 -34.11 -12.92 -15.46
CA GLY A 287 -33.67 -11.52 -15.55
C GLY A 287 -33.96 -10.69 -14.29
N ALA A 288 -35.08 -10.96 -13.60
CA ALA A 288 -35.42 -10.31 -12.34
C ALA A 288 -34.59 -10.86 -11.17
N VAL A 289 -34.22 -12.15 -11.21
CA VAL A 289 -33.30 -12.76 -10.23
C VAL A 289 -31.94 -12.08 -10.26
N ASN A 290 -31.35 -11.87 -11.45
CA ASN A 290 -30.04 -11.21 -11.57
C ASN A 290 -30.06 -9.77 -11.06
N ILE A 291 -31.13 -9.01 -11.35
CA ILE A 291 -31.29 -7.64 -10.83
C ILE A 291 -31.40 -7.67 -9.30
N LEU A 292 -32.19 -8.58 -8.76
CA LEU A 292 -32.35 -8.72 -7.32
C LEU A 292 -31.02 -9.09 -6.65
N GLU A 293 -30.25 -10.01 -7.22
CA GLU A 293 -28.94 -10.39 -6.70
C GLU A 293 -27.98 -9.19 -6.67
N VAL A 294 -27.94 -8.38 -7.73
CA VAL A 294 -27.19 -7.11 -7.75
C VAL A 294 -27.67 -6.18 -6.64
N MET A 295 -28.98 -5.99 -6.47
CA MET A 295 -29.53 -5.10 -5.44
C MET A 295 -29.18 -5.56 -4.02
N VAL A 296 -29.33 -6.86 -3.75
CA VAL A 296 -28.98 -7.46 -2.45
C VAL A 296 -27.48 -7.33 -2.22
N GLN A 297 -26.65 -7.60 -3.22
CA GLN A 297 -25.19 -7.48 -3.12
C GLN A 297 -24.72 -6.04 -2.90
N ILE A 298 -25.34 -5.05 -3.56
CA ILE A 298 -25.05 -3.62 -3.33
C ILE A 298 -25.49 -3.20 -1.93
N LEU A 299 -26.68 -3.62 -1.48
CA LEU A 299 -27.19 -3.30 -0.15
C LEU A 299 -26.29 -3.91 0.94
N TYR A 300 -25.94 -5.19 0.78
CA TYR A 300 -25.01 -5.90 1.65
C TYR A 300 -23.66 -5.19 1.71
N PHE A 301 -23.06 -4.89 0.56
CA PHE A 301 -21.79 -4.17 0.49
C PHE A 301 -21.89 -2.80 1.16
N GLY A 302 -22.99 -2.06 0.95
CA GLY A 302 -23.23 -0.76 1.59
C GLY A 302 -23.30 -0.86 3.12
N LEU A 303 -24.03 -1.84 3.65
CA LEU A 303 -24.13 -2.08 5.10
C LEU A 303 -22.78 -2.49 5.69
N MET A 304 -22.11 -3.47 5.07
CA MET A 304 -20.79 -3.94 5.49
C MET A 304 -19.77 -2.80 5.44
N SER A 305 -19.77 -1.99 4.39
CA SER A 305 -18.89 -0.81 4.26
C SER A 305 -19.09 0.17 5.41
N ILE A 306 -20.34 0.49 5.77
CA ILE A 306 -20.63 1.36 6.90
C ILE A 306 -20.07 0.76 8.19
N VAL A 307 -20.31 -0.52 8.44
CA VAL A 307 -19.83 -1.20 9.65
C VAL A 307 -18.30 -1.21 9.71
N VAL A 308 -17.62 -1.63 8.65
CA VAL A 308 -16.15 -1.69 8.59
C VAL A 308 -15.54 -0.31 8.78
N ILE A 309 -16.02 0.70 8.05
CA ILE A 309 -15.50 2.07 8.15
C ILE A 309 -15.71 2.64 9.56
N ARG A 310 -16.86 2.35 10.19
CA ARG A 310 -17.15 2.82 11.55
C ARG A 310 -16.28 2.14 12.60
N ILE A 311 -16.08 0.82 12.49
CA ILE A 311 -15.20 0.06 13.38
C ILE A 311 -13.76 0.54 13.23
N ASP A 312 -13.27 0.66 12.00
CA ASP A 312 -11.92 1.14 11.70
C ASP A 312 -11.69 2.57 12.23
N ALA A 313 -12.62 3.49 11.97
CA ALA A 313 -12.55 4.86 12.48
C ALA A 313 -12.60 4.92 14.02
N ALA A 314 -13.48 4.13 14.65
CA ALA A 314 -13.59 4.07 16.10
C ALA A 314 -12.31 3.54 16.74
N TYR A 315 -11.73 2.48 16.15
CA TYR A 315 -10.49 1.88 16.60
C TYR A 315 -9.31 2.84 16.42
N HIS A 316 -9.17 3.47 15.24
CA HIS A 316 -8.10 4.43 14.99
C HIS A 316 -8.20 5.68 15.89
N ARG A 317 -9.42 6.15 16.21
CA ARG A 317 -9.62 7.22 17.22
C ARG A 317 -9.12 6.81 18.60
N ARG A 318 -9.42 5.58 19.03
CA ARG A 318 -8.94 5.04 20.32
C ARG A 318 -7.42 4.96 20.34
N ARG A 319 -6.80 4.44 19.27
CA ARG A 319 -5.34 4.33 19.14
C ARG A 319 -4.65 5.69 19.20
N LEU A 320 -5.16 6.70 18.50
CA LEU A 320 -4.61 8.07 18.54
C LEU A 320 -4.75 8.70 19.92
N ARG A 321 -5.88 8.47 20.60
CA ARG A 321 -6.06 8.95 21.97
C ARG A 321 -5.03 8.34 22.91
N LYS A 322 -4.76 7.04 22.79
CA LYS A 322 -3.71 6.35 23.56
C LYS A 322 -2.33 6.92 23.27
N GLN A 323 -1.95 7.06 22.01
CA GLN A 323 -0.66 7.64 21.63
C GLN A 323 -0.47 9.09 22.10
N ARG A 324 -1.56 9.85 22.28
CA ARG A 324 -1.50 11.18 22.90
C ARG A 324 -1.32 11.07 24.40
N LEU A 325 -2.10 10.23 25.06
CA LEU A 325 -1.98 9.98 26.50
C LEU A 325 -0.62 9.39 26.89
N GLU A 326 -0.02 8.53 26.07
CA GLU A 326 1.34 8.02 26.29
C GLU A 326 2.37 9.14 26.17
N LYS A 327 2.23 10.05 25.21
CA LYS A 327 3.13 11.20 25.07
C LYS A 327 2.97 12.22 26.19
N ASP A 328 1.73 12.51 26.57
CA ASP A 328 1.39 13.42 27.66
C ASP A 328 1.68 12.77 29.03
N GLY A 329 1.63 11.43 29.10
CA GLY A 329 1.87 10.60 30.26
C GLY A 329 3.35 10.32 30.50
N GLU A 330 4.18 10.19 29.46
CA GLU A 330 5.65 10.15 29.60
C GLU A 330 6.19 11.42 30.30
N GLU A 331 5.47 12.55 30.27
CA GLU A 331 5.77 13.75 31.07
C GLU A 331 5.33 13.64 32.55
N PHE A 332 4.48 12.68 32.90
CA PHE A 332 3.85 12.52 34.23
C PHE A 332 4.20 11.19 34.94
N GLU A 333 4.72 10.19 34.22
CA GLU A 333 4.81 8.76 34.60
C GLU A 333 6.20 8.37 35.15
N GLN A 334 6.78 9.23 36.00
CA GLN A 334 7.91 8.83 36.84
C GLN A 334 7.45 8.21 38.18
N ASP A 335 6.18 8.36 38.58
CA ASP A 335 5.70 8.03 39.94
C ASP A 335 4.62 6.92 40.07
N LEU A 336 4.05 6.34 38.99
CA LEU A 336 2.83 5.49 39.09
C LEU A 336 2.97 4.02 38.61
N LYS A 337 4.14 3.39 38.76
CA LYS A 337 4.56 2.29 37.89
C LYS A 337 4.12 0.83 38.14
N GLU A 338 3.25 0.50 39.10
CA GLU A 338 2.89 -0.93 39.32
C GLU A 338 1.41 -1.30 39.18
N ALA A 339 0.46 -0.37 39.41
CA ALA A 339 -0.96 -0.64 39.22
C ALA A 339 -1.43 -0.42 37.76
N GLU A 340 -0.69 0.36 36.96
CA GLU A 340 -1.02 0.62 35.55
C GLU A 340 -0.55 -0.50 34.62
N LEU A 341 0.38 -1.38 35.03
CA LEU A 341 0.95 -2.40 34.16
C LEU A 341 -0.08 -3.44 33.70
N THR A 342 -0.97 -3.89 34.58
CA THR A 342 -2.03 -4.87 34.22
C THR A 342 -3.16 -4.23 33.41
N LYS A 343 -3.49 -2.96 33.68
CA LYS A 343 -4.43 -2.18 32.86
C LYS A 343 -3.84 -1.93 31.47
N PHE A 344 -2.55 -1.61 31.40
CA PHE A 344 -1.80 -1.43 30.17
C PHE A 344 -1.75 -2.74 29.36
N GLU A 345 -1.53 -3.89 29.99
CA GLU A 345 -1.55 -5.19 29.32
C GLU A 345 -2.93 -5.52 28.73
N MET A 346 -4.02 -5.36 29.49
CA MET A 346 -5.39 -5.56 28.95
C MET A 346 -5.71 -4.57 27.83
N GLU A 347 -5.23 -3.33 27.96
CA GLU A 347 -5.42 -2.29 26.96
C GLU A 347 -4.58 -2.49 25.70
N LEU A 348 -3.39 -3.08 25.83
CA LEU A 348 -2.52 -3.47 24.73
C LEU A 348 -3.09 -4.69 24.00
N LEU A 349 -3.64 -5.66 24.74
CA LEU A 349 -4.39 -6.79 24.17
C LEU A 349 -5.60 -6.27 23.38
N ALA A 350 -6.38 -5.35 23.93
CA ALA A 350 -7.51 -4.74 23.21
C ALA A 350 -7.07 -3.93 21.98
N SER A 351 -5.89 -3.31 22.01
CA SER A 351 -5.34 -2.61 20.86
C SER A 351 -4.94 -3.60 19.77
N ASN A 352 -4.12 -4.59 20.08
CA ASN A 352 -3.63 -5.55 19.08
C ASN A 352 -4.77 -6.37 18.45
N LEU A 353 -5.83 -6.67 19.21
CA LEU A 353 -7.04 -7.31 18.70
C LEU A 353 -7.69 -6.43 17.64
N GLY A 354 -7.76 -5.12 17.89
CA GLY A 354 -8.27 -4.17 16.92
C GLY A 354 -7.40 -4.03 15.68
N ASP A 355 -6.07 -4.12 15.77
CA ASP A 355 -5.18 -4.15 14.58
C ASP A 355 -5.45 -5.42 13.73
N THR A 356 -5.56 -6.59 14.35
CA THR A 356 -5.93 -7.85 13.68
C THR A 356 -7.30 -7.76 13.01
N VAL A 357 -8.31 -7.31 13.75
CA VAL A 357 -9.68 -7.16 13.25
C VAL A 357 -9.73 -6.15 12.11
N THR A 358 -9.11 -4.98 12.23
CA THR A 358 -9.11 -3.96 11.16
C THR A 358 -8.41 -4.45 9.90
N HIS A 359 -7.31 -5.20 10.01
CA HIS A 359 -6.66 -5.84 8.86
C HIS A 359 -7.55 -6.91 8.22
N SER A 360 -8.18 -7.79 9.00
CA SER A 360 -9.12 -8.80 8.46
C SER A 360 -10.34 -8.14 7.81
N LEU A 361 -10.89 -7.08 8.41
CA LEU A 361 -12.01 -6.31 7.85
C LEU A 361 -11.62 -5.61 6.55
N ALA A 362 -10.36 -5.23 6.36
CA ALA A 362 -9.88 -4.70 5.07
C ALA A 362 -9.98 -5.73 3.94
N PHE A 363 -9.69 -7.00 4.24
CA PHE A 363 -9.88 -8.09 3.28
C PHE A 363 -11.36 -8.35 3.00
N VAL A 364 -12.21 -8.40 4.04
CA VAL A 364 -13.67 -8.53 3.89
C VAL A 364 -14.24 -7.39 3.05
N TYR A 365 -13.77 -6.16 3.29
CA TYR A 365 -14.15 -5.01 2.48
C TYR A 365 -13.74 -5.18 1.02
N GLY A 366 -12.50 -5.61 0.76
CA GLY A 366 -12.03 -5.96 -0.58
C GLY A 366 -12.91 -7.01 -1.25
N TRP A 367 -13.25 -8.10 -0.55
CA TRP A 367 -14.14 -9.14 -1.07
C TRP A 367 -15.51 -8.59 -1.41
N GLY A 368 -16.11 -7.80 -0.53
CA GLY A 368 -17.37 -7.13 -0.81
C GLY A 368 -17.32 -6.31 -2.10
N VAL A 369 -16.29 -5.48 -2.30
CA VAL A 369 -16.12 -4.73 -3.55
C VAL A 369 -15.99 -5.68 -4.75
N SER A 370 -15.16 -6.72 -4.63
CA SER A 370 -14.92 -7.68 -5.70
C SER A 370 -16.17 -8.45 -6.09
N ASP A 371 -16.91 -8.97 -5.11
CA ASP A 371 -18.16 -9.70 -5.29
C ASP A 371 -19.22 -8.81 -5.93
N THR A 372 -19.37 -7.57 -5.45
CA THR A 372 -20.28 -6.60 -6.07
C THR A 372 -19.92 -6.31 -7.53
N LEU A 373 -18.63 -6.08 -7.83
CA LEU A 373 -18.20 -5.86 -9.22
C LEU A 373 -18.42 -7.09 -10.09
N ARG A 374 -18.20 -8.31 -9.56
CA ARG A 374 -18.43 -9.56 -10.28
C ARG A 374 -19.91 -9.78 -10.58
N VAL A 375 -20.80 -9.58 -9.60
CA VAL A 375 -22.26 -9.74 -9.78
C VAL A 375 -22.79 -8.70 -10.78
N ILE A 376 -22.30 -7.46 -10.73
CA ILE A 376 -22.66 -6.41 -11.70
C ILE A 376 -22.15 -6.78 -13.11
N TYR A 377 -20.91 -7.25 -13.24
CA TYR A 377 -20.34 -7.48 -14.56
C TYR A 377 -20.82 -8.78 -15.21
N TYR A 378 -20.75 -9.91 -14.51
CA TYR A 378 -21.00 -11.23 -15.08
C TYR A 378 -22.51 -11.53 -15.19
N PRO A 379 -23.28 -11.68 -14.09
CA PRO A 379 -24.73 -11.90 -14.17
C PRO A 379 -25.48 -10.78 -14.88
N PHE A 380 -25.19 -9.51 -14.54
CA PHE A 380 -26.02 -8.40 -14.98
C PHE A 380 -25.67 -7.86 -16.37
N PHE A 381 -24.39 -7.62 -16.69
CA PHE A 381 -24.01 -7.11 -18.03
C PHE A 381 -23.77 -8.22 -19.06
N MET A 382 -23.19 -9.36 -18.66
CA MET A 382 -22.81 -10.42 -19.59
C MET A 382 -23.82 -11.58 -19.65
N GLY A 383 -24.73 -11.68 -18.67
CA GLY A 383 -25.70 -12.78 -18.58
C GLY A 383 -25.05 -14.14 -18.24
N CYS A 384 -23.88 -14.15 -17.60
CA CYS A 384 -23.23 -15.37 -17.12
C CYS A 384 -23.36 -15.48 -15.60
N ASP A 385 -23.63 -16.67 -15.07
CA ASP A 385 -23.71 -16.87 -13.62
C ASP A 385 -22.39 -16.56 -12.90
N THR A 386 -21.26 -16.97 -13.50
CA THR A 386 -19.93 -16.77 -12.92
C THR A 386 -18.87 -16.50 -14.00
N TYR A 387 -17.73 -15.96 -13.56
CA TYR A 387 -16.56 -15.76 -14.42
C TYR A 387 -16.00 -17.06 -15.03
N LYS A 388 -16.31 -18.22 -14.44
CA LYS A 388 -15.87 -19.53 -14.93
C LYS A 388 -16.67 -20.02 -16.13
N VAL A 389 -17.92 -19.57 -16.28
CA VAL A 389 -18.82 -19.94 -17.38
C VAL A 389 -18.69 -18.97 -18.54
N CYS A 390 -18.40 -17.71 -18.25
CA CYS A 390 -18.20 -16.67 -19.26
C CYS A 390 -16.98 -16.94 -20.16
N SER A 391 -17.02 -16.42 -21.39
CA SER A 391 -15.90 -16.50 -22.32
C SER A 391 -14.65 -15.82 -21.76
N TYR A 392 -13.46 -16.32 -22.10
CA TYR A 392 -12.21 -15.76 -21.58
C TYR A 392 -12.05 -14.28 -21.95
N GLN A 393 -12.56 -13.85 -23.12
CA GLN A 393 -12.53 -12.46 -23.56
C GLN A 393 -13.34 -11.54 -22.63
N GLN A 394 -14.53 -11.97 -22.18
CA GLN A 394 -15.35 -11.21 -21.23
C GLN A 394 -14.61 -11.05 -19.89
N THR A 395 -13.93 -12.10 -19.43
CA THR A 395 -13.11 -12.03 -18.21
C THR A 395 -11.91 -11.09 -18.37
N TRP A 396 -11.28 -11.03 -19.55
CA TRP A 396 -10.24 -10.04 -19.86
C TRP A 396 -10.76 -8.60 -19.80
N TYR A 397 -11.92 -8.32 -20.41
CA TYR A 397 -12.54 -7.00 -20.34
C TYR A 397 -12.86 -6.59 -18.90
N PHE A 398 -13.33 -7.53 -18.06
CA PHE A 398 -13.52 -7.29 -16.63
C PHE A 398 -12.21 -6.83 -15.96
N GLY A 399 -11.12 -7.57 -16.14
CA GLY A 399 -9.81 -7.23 -15.56
C GLY A 399 -9.31 -5.84 -15.97
N ILE A 400 -9.45 -5.48 -17.25
CA ILE A 400 -9.06 -4.17 -17.78
C ILE A 400 -9.94 -3.05 -17.20
N ILE A 401 -11.27 -3.22 -17.22
CA ILE A 401 -12.22 -2.22 -16.72
C ILE A 401 -12.00 -1.98 -15.23
N VAL A 402 -11.88 -3.04 -14.43
CA VAL A 402 -11.64 -2.95 -12.99
C VAL A 402 -10.31 -2.24 -12.70
N THR A 403 -9.26 -2.56 -13.45
CA THR A 403 -7.95 -1.88 -13.32
C THR A 403 -8.06 -0.39 -13.63
N ALA A 404 -8.73 -0.02 -14.73
CA ALA A 404 -8.88 1.37 -15.14
C ALA A 404 -9.71 2.18 -14.13
N VAL A 405 -10.86 1.65 -13.70
CA VAL A 405 -11.78 2.33 -12.78
C VAL A 405 -11.15 2.46 -11.39
N LEU A 406 -10.65 1.35 -10.82
CA LEU A 406 -10.09 1.37 -9.46
C LEU A 406 -8.73 2.06 -9.43
N GLY A 407 -7.90 1.93 -10.46
CA GLY A 407 -6.65 2.68 -10.59
C GLY A 407 -6.88 4.19 -10.65
N SER A 408 -7.85 4.64 -11.45
CA SER A 408 -8.26 6.05 -11.52
C SER A 408 -8.80 6.56 -10.18
N TYR A 409 -9.62 5.74 -9.50
CA TYR A 409 -10.13 6.07 -8.17
C TYR A 409 -9.02 6.21 -7.14
N ILE A 410 -8.04 5.30 -7.10
CA ILE A 410 -6.92 5.38 -6.16
C ILE A 410 -6.03 6.59 -6.49
N LYS A 411 -5.79 6.89 -7.77
CA LYS A 411 -5.09 8.12 -8.18
C LYS A 411 -5.81 9.35 -7.61
N THR A 412 -7.13 9.40 -7.71
CA THR A 412 -7.94 10.50 -7.17
C THR A 412 -7.88 10.56 -5.65
N LEU A 413 -8.03 9.40 -4.98
CA LEU A 413 -7.92 9.27 -3.52
C LEU A 413 -6.54 9.69 -3.03
N SER A 414 -5.50 9.46 -3.83
CA SER A 414 -4.13 9.81 -3.49
C SER A 414 -3.89 11.32 -3.45
N LEU A 415 -4.66 12.08 -4.23
CA LEU A 415 -4.62 13.53 -4.33
C LEU A 415 -5.44 14.23 -3.23
N GLN A 416 -6.28 13.51 -2.48
CA GLN A 416 -7.06 14.10 -1.39
C GLN A 416 -6.17 14.43 -0.19
N GLU A 417 -6.28 15.66 0.31
CA GLU A 417 -5.48 16.14 1.44
C GLU A 417 -5.95 15.59 2.78
N TYR A 418 -4.98 15.31 3.64
CA TYR A 418 -5.21 14.85 5.01
C TYR A 418 -5.79 15.99 5.87
N ARG A 419 -7.11 16.15 5.87
CA ARG A 419 -7.77 17.04 6.85
C ARG A 419 -7.93 16.39 8.22
N ARG A 420 -8.02 15.06 8.30
CA ARG A 420 -8.26 14.32 9.55
C ARG A 420 -7.45 13.02 9.58
N PRO A 421 -6.98 12.56 10.74
CA PRO A 421 -6.26 11.30 10.81
C PRO A 421 -7.12 10.08 10.44
N GLU A 422 -8.44 10.17 10.63
CA GLU A 422 -9.44 9.21 10.13
C GLU A 422 -9.35 9.00 8.61
N SER A 423 -9.01 10.05 7.85
CA SER A 423 -8.88 9.93 6.40
C SER A 423 -7.65 9.14 5.98
N LYS A 424 -6.62 9.04 6.84
CA LYS A 424 -5.44 8.19 6.60
C LYS A 424 -5.81 6.70 6.69
N SER A 425 -6.53 6.31 7.75
CA SER A 425 -7.01 4.93 7.94
C SER A 425 -7.88 4.49 6.77
N TYR A 426 -8.88 5.31 6.44
CA TYR A 426 -9.78 5.06 5.32
C TYR A 426 -9.02 4.90 4.00
N ARG A 427 -8.03 5.77 3.73
CA ARG A 427 -7.21 5.67 2.52
C ARG A 427 -6.40 4.37 2.48
N THR A 428 -5.78 3.97 3.58
CA THR A 428 -5.03 2.71 3.65
C THR A 428 -5.96 1.51 3.45
N LEU A 429 -7.14 1.52 4.07
CA LEU A 429 -8.19 0.52 3.89
C LEU A 429 -8.58 0.40 2.40
N MET A 430 -8.92 1.53 1.76
CA MET A 430 -9.30 1.57 0.34
C MET A 430 -8.18 1.09 -0.58
N ILE A 431 -6.93 1.56 -0.40
CA ILE A 431 -5.81 1.16 -1.25
C ILE A 431 -5.61 -0.35 -1.18
N ASN A 432 -5.63 -0.92 0.03
CA ASN A 432 -5.47 -2.36 0.23
C ASN A 432 -6.59 -3.12 -0.46
N ALA A 433 -7.84 -2.78 -0.16
CA ALA A 433 -9.01 -3.42 -0.74
C ALA A 433 -9.01 -3.36 -2.27
N MET A 434 -8.83 -2.18 -2.85
CA MET A 434 -8.85 -2.01 -4.31
C MET A 434 -7.67 -2.69 -4.99
N SER A 435 -6.47 -2.70 -4.37
CA SER A 435 -5.32 -3.46 -4.91
C SER A 435 -5.58 -4.96 -4.96
N LEU A 436 -6.25 -5.50 -3.94
CA LEU A 436 -6.65 -6.90 -3.88
C LEU A 436 -7.74 -7.21 -4.90
N THR A 437 -8.75 -6.35 -5.01
CA THR A 437 -9.83 -6.50 -6.01
C THR A 437 -9.28 -6.55 -7.43
N VAL A 438 -8.32 -5.68 -7.77
CA VAL A 438 -7.65 -5.71 -9.07
C VAL A 438 -6.82 -6.98 -9.23
N GLY A 439 -6.07 -7.38 -8.18
CA GLY A 439 -5.34 -8.64 -8.16
C GLY A 439 -6.24 -9.86 -8.40
N TRP A 440 -7.41 -9.93 -7.77
CA TRP A 440 -8.39 -11.01 -7.98
C TRP A 440 -9.06 -10.96 -9.35
N ALA A 441 -9.28 -9.76 -9.93
CA ALA A 441 -9.80 -9.65 -11.28
C ALA A 441 -8.81 -10.27 -12.29
N TRP A 442 -7.51 -9.95 -12.17
CA TRP A 442 -6.47 -10.56 -12.99
C TRP A 442 -6.24 -12.03 -12.67
N MET A 443 -6.42 -12.45 -11.42
CA MET A 443 -6.42 -13.86 -11.05
C MET A 443 -7.49 -14.64 -11.82
N ASN A 444 -8.72 -14.12 -11.92
CA ASN A 444 -9.79 -14.75 -12.69
C ASN A 444 -9.41 -14.84 -14.19
N VAL A 445 -8.78 -13.79 -14.74
CA VAL A 445 -8.26 -13.79 -16.12
C VAL A 445 -7.25 -14.91 -16.31
N CYS A 446 -6.28 -15.03 -15.40
CA CYS A 446 -5.27 -16.07 -15.47
C CYS A 446 -5.88 -17.47 -15.30
N GLU A 447 -6.85 -17.66 -14.38
CA GLU A 447 -7.55 -18.92 -14.17
C GLU A 447 -8.28 -19.37 -15.44
N VAL A 448 -9.14 -18.51 -16.01
CA VAL A 448 -9.93 -18.83 -17.20
C VAL A 448 -9.03 -19.05 -18.42
N THR A 449 -8.00 -18.23 -18.60
CA THR A 449 -7.04 -18.39 -19.72
C THR A 449 -6.26 -19.70 -19.60
N SER A 450 -5.83 -20.05 -18.37
CA SER A 450 -5.13 -21.32 -18.11
C SER A 450 -6.03 -22.51 -18.40
N ASN A 451 -7.25 -22.50 -17.88
CA ASN A 451 -8.21 -23.59 -18.07
C ASN A 451 -8.56 -23.77 -19.55
N PHE A 452 -8.81 -22.68 -20.28
CA PHE A 452 -9.04 -22.72 -21.71
C PHE A 452 -7.87 -23.37 -22.47
N PHE A 453 -6.64 -22.95 -22.20
CA PHE A 453 -5.46 -23.54 -22.84
C PHE A 453 -5.29 -25.03 -22.47
N VAL A 454 -5.47 -25.38 -21.20
CA VAL A 454 -5.41 -26.76 -20.71
C VAL A 454 -6.43 -27.64 -21.44
N ASP A 455 -7.66 -27.17 -21.59
CA ASP A 455 -8.74 -27.94 -22.21
C ASP A 455 -8.49 -28.13 -23.70
N GLN A 456 -8.08 -27.07 -24.40
CA GLN A 456 -7.71 -27.15 -25.81
C GLN A 456 -6.50 -28.07 -26.03
N TRP A 457 -5.45 -27.97 -25.21
CA TRP A 457 -4.27 -28.82 -25.33
C TRP A 457 -4.61 -30.28 -25.03
N ASN A 458 -5.37 -30.56 -23.97
CA ASN A 458 -5.78 -31.91 -23.61
C ASN A 458 -6.64 -32.59 -24.69
N SER A 459 -7.41 -31.81 -25.46
CA SER A 459 -8.20 -32.37 -26.56
C SER A 459 -7.35 -32.97 -27.68
N VAL A 460 -6.14 -32.44 -27.87
CA VAL A 460 -5.18 -32.90 -28.90
C VAL A 460 -4.16 -33.89 -28.31
N HIS A 461 -3.72 -33.63 -27.09
CA HIS A 461 -2.67 -34.40 -26.39
C HIS A 461 -3.14 -34.77 -24.98
N PRO A 462 -4.00 -35.79 -24.85
CA PRO A 462 -4.47 -36.24 -23.54
C PRO A 462 -3.28 -36.79 -22.75
N SER A 463 -2.89 -36.06 -21.71
CA SER A 463 -1.85 -36.49 -20.78
C SER A 463 -2.21 -36.04 -19.38
N VAL A 464 -1.95 -36.92 -18.42
CA VAL A 464 -2.08 -36.64 -17.00
C VAL A 464 -1.20 -35.44 -16.61
N TRP A 465 -0.08 -35.24 -17.29
CA TRP A 465 0.87 -34.18 -16.99
C TRP A 465 0.56 -32.83 -17.64
N THR A 466 -0.37 -32.77 -18.60
CA THR A 466 -0.67 -31.53 -19.33
C THR A 466 -1.00 -30.39 -18.39
N LYS A 467 -1.90 -30.60 -17.41
CA LYS A 467 -2.30 -29.54 -16.47
C LYS A 467 -1.10 -28.95 -15.73
N THR A 468 -0.27 -29.82 -15.16
CA THR A 468 0.91 -29.44 -14.39
C THR A 468 1.93 -28.68 -15.24
N PHE A 469 2.27 -29.19 -16.43
CA PHE A 469 3.21 -28.52 -17.32
C PHE A 469 2.68 -27.18 -17.82
N THR A 470 1.38 -27.09 -18.16
CA THR A 470 0.76 -25.82 -18.56
C THR A 470 0.85 -24.79 -17.45
N TYR A 471 0.48 -25.13 -16.21
CA TYR A 471 0.58 -24.18 -15.10
C TYR A 471 2.04 -23.77 -14.83
N LEU A 472 3.01 -24.68 -14.95
CA LEU A 472 4.43 -24.35 -14.81
C LEU A 472 4.91 -23.37 -15.88
N ILE A 473 4.57 -23.63 -17.15
CA ILE A 473 4.92 -22.74 -18.27
C ILE A 473 4.27 -21.36 -18.07
N LEU A 474 3.00 -21.33 -17.69
CA LEU A 474 2.28 -20.08 -17.41
C LEU A 474 2.86 -19.33 -16.21
N LEU A 475 3.28 -20.02 -15.15
CA LEU A 475 3.98 -19.41 -14.02
C LEU A 475 5.26 -18.72 -14.47
N VAL A 476 6.11 -19.40 -15.25
CA VAL A 476 7.38 -18.83 -15.75
C VAL A 476 7.11 -17.63 -16.67
N PHE A 477 6.17 -17.79 -17.61
CA PHE A 477 5.81 -16.74 -18.56
C PHE A 477 5.23 -15.51 -17.87
N LEU A 478 4.22 -15.69 -17.02
CA LEU A 478 3.58 -14.59 -16.29
C LEU A 478 4.54 -13.96 -15.29
N TYR A 479 5.42 -14.75 -14.65
CA TYR A 479 6.46 -14.19 -13.79
C TYR A 479 7.41 -13.27 -14.57
N ALA A 480 7.89 -13.69 -15.74
CA ALA A 480 8.73 -12.84 -16.59
C ALA A 480 8.01 -11.53 -16.98
N VAL A 481 6.73 -11.61 -17.37
CA VAL A 481 5.92 -10.44 -17.69
C VAL A 481 5.74 -9.53 -16.47
N MET A 482 5.42 -10.09 -15.30
CA MET A 482 5.26 -9.32 -14.06
C MET A 482 6.57 -8.65 -13.64
N VAL A 483 7.71 -9.32 -13.80
CA VAL A 483 9.04 -8.76 -13.52
C VAL A 483 9.34 -7.59 -14.46
N GLU A 484 9.06 -7.70 -15.75
CA GLU A 484 9.27 -6.58 -16.69
C GLU A 484 8.35 -5.40 -16.37
N ILE A 485 7.06 -5.64 -16.08
CA ILE A 485 6.13 -4.59 -15.65
C ILE A 485 6.64 -3.93 -14.36
N TYR A 486 7.06 -4.72 -13.38
CA TYR A 486 7.55 -4.23 -12.11
C TYR A 486 8.84 -3.42 -12.26
N TYR A 487 9.77 -3.91 -13.08
CA TYR A 487 11.01 -3.21 -13.43
C TYR A 487 10.72 -1.87 -14.12
N GLN A 488 9.80 -1.82 -15.08
CA GLN A 488 9.42 -0.57 -15.76
C GLN A 488 8.85 0.45 -14.77
N ILE A 489 8.01 0.02 -13.83
CA ILE A 489 7.43 0.91 -12.80
C ILE A 489 8.50 1.41 -11.85
N LEU A 490 9.37 0.53 -11.36
CA LEU A 490 10.46 0.91 -10.48
C LEU A 490 11.43 1.87 -11.18
N ASP A 491 11.68 1.70 -12.48
CA ASP A 491 12.50 2.60 -13.29
C ASP A 491 11.83 3.97 -13.47
N GLU A 492 10.53 3.99 -13.77
CA GLU A 492 9.74 5.24 -13.86
C GLU A 492 9.73 6.01 -12.53
N LEU A 493 9.50 5.33 -11.41
CA LEU A 493 9.53 5.94 -10.08
C LEU A 493 10.91 6.51 -9.74
N ARG A 494 11.99 5.86 -10.20
CA ARG A 494 13.36 6.35 -10.03
C ARG A 494 13.65 7.55 -10.92
N TYR A 495 13.20 7.50 -12.17
CA TYR A 495 13.32 8.61 -13.12
C TYR A 495 12.66 9.86 -12.53
N ILE A 496 11.41 9.74 -12.06
CA ILE A 496 10.67 10.82 -11.41
C ILE A 496 11.42 11.31 -10.15
N LYS A 497 11.94 10.39 -9.32
CA LYS A 497 12.74 10.75 -8.14
C LYS A 497 14.02 11.49 -8.52
N ARG A 498 14.70 11.12 -9.60
CA ARG A 498 15.93 11.76 -10.10
C ARG A 498 15.63 13.15 -10.65
N GLU A 499 14.69 13.28 -11.59
CA GLU A 499 14.27 14.59 -12.13
C GLU A 499 13.90 15.56 -11.01
N ARG A 500 13.19 15.06 -9.99
CA ARG A 500 12.84 15.85 -8.82
C ARG A 500 14.05 16.27 -8.00
N ASN A 501 15.01 15.38 -7.78
CA ASN A 501 16.24 15.71 -7.05
C ASN A 501 17.09 16.73 -7.82
N GLU A 502 17.17 16.59 -9.15
CA GLU A 502 17.84 17.55 -10.03
C GLU A 502 17.13 18.90 -10.03
N PHE A 503 15.79 18.92 -10.11
CA PHE A 503 14.99 20.13 -9.96
C PHE A 503 15.24 20.82 -8.61
N HIS A 504 15.33 20.05 -7.52
CA HIS A 504 15.66 20.59 -6.20
C HIS A 504 17.08 21.13 -6.09
N ALA A 505 18.04 20.49 -6.75
CA ALA A 505 19.41 20.97 -6.80
C ALA A 505 19.54 22.26 -7.64
N ALA A 506 18.78 22.35 -8.74
CA ALA A 506 18.75 23.53 -9.61
C ALA A 506 17.97 24.71 -9.00
N TYR A 507 16.92 24.42 -8.23
CA TYR A 507 16.05 25.41 -7.59
C TYR A 507 15.95 25.13 -6.08
N PRO A 508 17.02 25.38 -5.30
CA PRO A 508 16.99 25.18 -3.86
C PRO A 508 15.86 26.03 -3.25
N ALA A 509 15.02 25.38 -2.46
CA ALA A 509 13.80 25.99 -1.91
C ALA A 509 14.11 27.17 -0.97
N VAL A 510 15.31 27.20 -0.38
CA VAL A 510 15.86 28.31 0.39
C VAL A 510 17.27 28.55 -0.17
N PRO A 511 17.61 29.76 -0.64
CA PRO A 511 19.00 30.11 -0.88
C PRO A 511 19.81 29.80 0.38
N ASP A 512 20.94 29.10 0.27
CA ASP A 512 21.73 28.67 1.45
C ASP A 512 22.07 29.84 2.38
N SER A 513 22.13 31.06 1.85
CA SER A 513 22.28 32.30 2.61
C SER A 513 21.16 32.57 3.62
N ILE A 514 19.89 32.36 3.24
CA ILE A 514 18.74 32.55 4.15
C ILE A 514 18.73 31.45 5.21
N ARG A 515 19.12 30.22 4.85
CA ARG A 515 19.21 29.10 5.80
C ARG A 515 20.33 29.30 6.83
N GLN A 516 21.46 29.87 6.41
CA GLN A 516 22.55 30.25 7.30
C GLN A 516 22.11 31.37 8.25
N TYR A 517 21.41 32.39 7.74
CA TYR A 517 20.85 33.46 8.56
C TYR A 517 19.87 32.94 9.62
N ASP A 518 18.96 32.04 9.25
CA ASP A 518 17.99 31.42 10.18
C ASP A 518 18.71 30.58 11.27
N LEU A 519 19.80 29.90 10.91
CA LEU A 519 20.62 29.13 11.84
C LEU A 519 21.43 30.02 12.78
N GLU A 520 21.97 31.14 12.28
CA GLU A 520 22.67 32.15 13.06
C GLU A 520 21.71 32.84 14.04
N GLN A 521 20.52 33.25 13.57
CA GLN A 521 19.51 33.86 14.42
C GLN A 521 19.01 32.90 15.51
N ARG A 522 18.82 31.60 15.20
CA ARG A 522 18.52 30.58 16.21
C ARG A 522 19.67 30.37 17.21
N ARG A 523 20.93 30.47 16.77
CA ARG A 523 22.10 30.40 17.67
C ARG A 523 22.17 31.62 18.59
N GLU A 524 21.86 32.80 18.08
CA GLU A 524 21.80 34.01 18.90
C GLU A 524 20.68 33.93 19.94
N ILE A 525 19.48 33.51 19.54
CA ILE A 525 18.34 33.35 20.47
C ILE A 525 18.64 32.28 21.53
N SER A 526 19.19 31.12 21.13
CA SER A 526 19.56 30.06 22.08
C SER A 526 20.75 30.44 22.98
N GLY A 527 21.65 31.30 22.51
CA GLY A 527 22.69 31.91 23.33
C GLY A 527 22.15 32.92 24.34
N LEU A 528 21.06 33.62 24.00
CA LEU A 528 20.39 34.59 24.88
C LEU A 528 19.47 33.95 25.93
N THR A 529 18.91 32.77 25.66
CA THR A 529 18.07 32.02 26.62
C THR A 529 18.83 30.99 27.45
N GLY A 530 20.14 30.85 27.22
CA GLY A 530 21.06 30.02 28.02
C GLY A 530 21.67 30.73 29.24
N LEU A 531 21.19 31.91 29.57
CA LEU A 531 21.43 32.68 30.80
C LEU A 531 20.09 32.84 31.53
#